data_AF-A0A0Q8GZL7-F1
#
_entry.id   AF-A0A0Q8GZL7-F1
#
_cell.length_a   1.000
_cell.length_b   1.000
_cell.length_c   1.000
_cell.angle_alpha   90.00
_cell.angle_beta   90.00
_cell.angle_gamma   90.00
#
_symmetry.space_group_name_H-M   'P 1'
#
loop_
_entity.id
_entity.type
_entity.pdbx_description
1 polymer ?
#
loop_
_entity_poly.entity_id
_entity_poly.type
_entity_poly.pdbx_seq_one_letter_code
_entity_poly.pdbx_strand_id
1 'polypeptide(L)'
;MNKREALQLFVEDVAGGTSQPPDEYQEWNSIGYAGHRNDLLEHWRIARDGIKRDLDKVPQIDALLDQALASFDRGERQPGRGLMVKIYVLLTQPTKIS
;
A
#
# COMPACT_ATOMS: atom_id res chain seq x y z
N MET A 1 8.30 1.82 15.78
CA MET A 1 7.75 0.71 15.01
C MET A 1 8.87 -0.21 14.53
N ASN A 2 8.73 -1.53 14.69
CA ASN A 2 9.69 -2.51 14.14
C ASN A 2 9.28 -2.99 12.74
N LYS A 3 10.16 -3.70 12.01
CA LYS A 3 9.91 -4.14 10.62
C LYS A 3 8.65 -5.00 10.45
N ARG A 4 8.31 -5.84 11.43
CA ARG A 4 7.12 -6.70 11.39
C ARG A 4 5.85 -5.88 11.58
N GLU A 5 5.87 -4.99 12.56
CA GLU A 5 4.78 -4.05 12.84
C GLU A 5 4.55 -3.12 11.64
N ALA A 6 5.62 -2.62 11.02
CA ALA A 6 5.54 -1.81 9.81
C ALA A 6 4.93 -2.56 8.62
N LEU A 7 5.27 -3.83 8.45
CA LEU A 7 4.66 -4.64 7.40
C LEU A 7 3.15 -4.83 7.64
N GLN A 8 2.75 -5.05 8.89
CA GLN A 8 1.34 -5.18 9.23
C GLN A 8 0.58 -3.87 8.95
N LEU A 9 1.10 -2.74 9.43
CA LEU A 9 0.49 -1.44 9.20
C LEU A 9 0.45 -1.06 7.71
N PHE A 10 1.51 -1.39 6.95
CA PHE A 10 1.50 -1.24 5.50
C PHE A 10 0.39 -2.07 4.83
N VAL A 11 0.18 -3.32 5.25
CA VAL A 11 -0.92 -4.16 4.74
C VAL A 11 -2.29 -3.54 5.07
N GLU A 12 -2.45 -2.97 6.27
CA GLU A 12 -3.66 -2.27 6.69
C GLU A 12 -3.92 -1.01 5.85
N ASP A 13 -2.89 -0.20 5.59
CA ASP A 13 -3.00 0.99 4.74
C ASP A 13 -3.34 0.63 3.30
N VAL A 14 -2.72 -0.43 2.76
CA VAL A 14 -3.03 -0.96 1.43
C VAL A 14 -4.49 -1.43 1.40
N ALA A 15 -4.95 -2.14 2.41
CA ALA A 15 -6.35 -2.56 2.52
C ALA A 15 -7.31 -1.36 2.56
N GLY A 16 -6.94 -0.29 3.27
CA GLY A 16 -7.65 0.99 3.25
C GLY A 16 -7.80 1.54 1.82
N GLY A 17 -6.70 1.58 1.05
CA GLY A 17 -6.71 2.01 -0.36
C GLY A 17 -7.42 1.06 -1.33
N THR A 18 -7.73 -0.17 -0.93
CA THR A 18 -8.62 -1.06 -1.70
C THR A 18 -10.09 -0.84 -1.40
N SER A 19 -10.42 -0.27 -0.24
CA SER A 19 -11.80 -0.16 0.25
C SER A 19 -12.38 1.23 0.01
N GLN A 20 -11.55 2.27 0.19
CA GLN A 20 -11.94 3.67 0.12
C GLN A 20 -10.92 4.45 -0.73
N PRO A 21 -11.33 5.10 -1.83
CA PRO A 21 -10.46 6.01 -2.59
C PRO A 21 -10.18 7.32 -1.82
N PRO A 22 -9.10 8.04 -2.18
CA PRO A 22 -8.59 9.25 -1.50
C PRO A 22 -9.61 10.33 -1.14
N ASP A 23 -10.62 10.52 -1.97
CA ASP A 23 -11.67 11.53 -1.81
C ASP A 23 -12.75 11.11 -0.81
N GLU A 24 -12.87 9.81 -0.51
CA GLU A 24 -13.72 9.26 0.55
C GLU A 24 -13.01 9.27 1.92
N TYR A 25 -11.70 9.57 1.96
CA TYR A 25 -10.95 9.73 3.22
C TYR A 25 -11.32 10.99 4.02
N GLN A 26 -12.16 11.88 3.48
CA GLN A 26 -12.77 12.96 4.28
C GLN A 26 -13.61 12.42 5.45
N GLU A 27 -14.09 11.17 5.38
CA GLU A 27 -14.82 10.51 6.48
C GLU A 27 -13.90 9.90 7.55
N TRP A 28 -12.60 9.76 7.28
CA TRP A 28 -11.62 9.38 8.31
C TRP A 28 -11.24 10.63 9.08
N ASN A 29 -12.00 10.88 10.15
CA ASN A 29 -12.05 12.02 11.07
C ASN A 29 -10.73 12.70 11.53
N SER A 30 -9.54 12.39 11.00
CA SER A 30 -8.26 12.94 11.49
C SER A 30 -7.09 12.95 10.50
N ILE A 31 -7.08 12.16 9.42
CA ILE A 31 -5.83 11.86 8.66
C ILE A 31 -5.91 12.32 7.19
N GLY A 32 -7.07 12.18 6.53
CA GLY A 32 -7.24 12.52 5.11
C GLY A 32 -6.26 11.80 4.17
N TYR A 33 -6.30 12.12 2.86
CA TYR A 33 -5.40 11.50 1.88
C TYR A 33 -3.93 11.79 2.11
N ALA A 34 -3.58 13.03 2.48
CA ALA A 34 -2.19 13.40 2.72
C ALA A 34 -1.58 12.61 3.89
N GLY A 35 -2.33 12.41 4.97
CA GLY A 35 -1.87 11.62 6.10
C GLY A 35 -1.78 10.14 5.76
N HIS A 36 -2.80 9.56 5.11
CA HIS A 36 -2.77 8.16 4.69
C HIS A 36 -1.60 7.87 3.73
N ARG A 37 -1.34 8.75 2.77
CA ARG A 37 -0.18 8.66 1.87
C ARG A 37 1.14 8.66 2.65
N ASN A 38 1.27 9.52 3.66
CA ASN A 38 2.50 9.62 4.45
C ASN A 38 2.71 8.36 5.30
N ASP A 39 1.66 7.86 5.95
CA ASP A 39 1.70 6.64 6.75
C ASP A 39 2.05 5.44 5.88
N LEU A 40 1.37 5.28 4.75
CA LEU A 40 1.62 4.21 3.76
C LEU A 40 3.08 4.19 3.30
N LEU A 41 3.64 5.36 2.95
CA LEU A 41 5.03 5.48 2.49
C LEU A 41 6.03 5.20 3.62
N GLU A 42 5.78 5.68 4.84
CA GLU A 42 6.66 5.47 5.98
C GLU A 42 6.65 3.99 6.43
N HIS A 43 5.48 3.37 6.49
CA HIS A 43 5.33 1.96 6.80
C HIS A 43 6.02 1.09 5.75
N TRP A 44 5.87 1.41 4.46
CA TRP A 44 6.60 0.72 3.40
C TRP A 44 8.11 0.87 3.51
N ARG A 45 8.61 2.09 3.75
CA ARG A 45 10.04 2.38 3.91
C ARG A 45 10.67 1.55 5.03
N ILE A 46 9.97 1.34 6.13
CA ILE A 46 10.45 0.53 7.27
C ILE A 46 10.31 -0.97 6.98
N ALA A 47 9.22 -1.39 6.34
CA ALA A 47 8.94 -2.79 6.07
C ALA A 47 9.83 -3.40 4.98
N ARG A 48 10.13 -2.66 3.91
CA ARG A 48 10.78 -3.19 2.69
C ARG A 48 12.13 -3.85 2.95
N ASP A 49 12.93 -3.32 3.89
CA ASP A 49 14.23 -3.87 4.27
C ASP A 49 14.12 -5.17 5.11
N GLY A 50 12.91 -5.57 5.49
CA GLY A 50 12.61 -6.77 6.28
C GLY A 50 12.06 -7.93 5.45
N ILE A 51 11.59 -7.66 4.23
CA ILE A 51 10.99 -8.66 3.34
C ILE A 51 12.11 -9.44 2.64
N LYS A 52 12.77 -10.33 3.41
CA LYS A 52 13.85 -11.21 2.89
C LYS A 52 13.35 -12.35 2.01
N ARG A 53 12.07 -12.73 2.13
CA ARG A 53 11.51 -13.91 1.46
C ARG A 53 10.99 -13.64 0.05
N ASP A 54 10.90 -12.37 -0.33
CA ASP A 54 10.28 -11.89 -1.57
C ASP A 54 11.05 -10.68 -2.15
N LEU A 55 12.40 -10.74 -2.17
CA LEU A 55 13.22 -9.66 -2.77
C LEU A 55 12.80 -9.35 -4.21
N ASP A 56 12.24 -10.33 -4.93
CA ASP A 56 11.70 -10.16 -6.28
C ASP A 56 10.39 -9.33 -6.31
N LYS A 57 9.63 -9.30 -5.22
CA LYS A 57 8.38 -8.54 -5.15
C LYS A 57 8.58 -7.09 -4.71
N VAL A 58 9.70 -6.75 -4.07
CA VAL A 58 9.96 -5.36 -3.60
C VAL A 58 9.94 -4.37 -4.77
N PRO A 59 10.66 -4.59 -5.89
CA PRO A 59 10.58 -3.69 -7.05
C PRO A 59 9.17 -3.63 -7.66
N GLN A 60 8.41 -4.73 -7.62
CA GLN A 60 7.04 -4.76 -8.11
C GLN A 60 6.09 -3.95 -7.22
N ILE A 61 6.24 -4.04 -5.90
CA ILE A 61 5.45 -3.27 -4.94
C ILE A 61 5.80 -1.78 -5.04
N ASP A 62 7.09 -1.42 -5.15
CA ASP A 62 7.54 -0.05 -5.38
C ASP A 62 6.84 0.54 -6.63
N ALA A 63 6.91 -0.16 -7.76
CA ALA A 63 6.33 0.30 -9.02
C ALA A 63 4.79 0.40 -8.98
N LEU A 64 4.11 -0.53 -8.30
CA LEU A 64 2.65 -0.49 -8.14
C LEU A 64 2.22 0.64 -7.20
N LEU A 65 2.98 0.88 -6.13
CA LEU A 65 2.71 1.94 -5.15
C LEU A 65 2.83 3.32 -5.81
N ASP A 66 3.90 3.55 -6.56
CA ASP A 66 4.10 4.80 -7.31
C ASP A 66 2.95 5.04 -8.32
N GLN A 67 2.54 4.01 -9.07
CA GLN A 67 1.43 4.12 -10.01
C GLN A 67 0.08 4.37 -9.30
N ALA A 68 -0.14 3.76 -8.13
CA ALA A 68 -1.36 3.93 -7.37
C ALA A 68 -1.48 5.38 -6.87
N LEU A 69 -0.41 5.88 -6.24
CA LEU A 69 -0.33 7.26 -5.77
C LEU A 69 -0.46 8.27 -6.91
N ALA A 70 0.21 8.04 -8.05
CA ALA A 70 0.07 8.91 -9.21
C ALA A 70 -1.36 8.92 -9.77
N SER A 71 -2.08 7.80 -9.73
CA SER A 71 -3.49 7.74 -10.14
C SER A 71 -4.37 8.53 -9.15
N PHE A 72 -4.14 8.36 -7.86
CA PHE A 72 -4.82 9.10 -6.80
C PHE A 72 -4.58 10.61 -6.88
N ASP A 73 -3.34 11.04 -7.14
CA ASP A 73 -2.98 12.46 -7.32
C ASP A 73 -3.67 13.08 -8.54
N ARG A 74 -4.04 12.27 -9.55
CA ARG A 74 -4.85 12.69 -10.71
C ARG A 74 -6.37 12.58 -10.48
N GLY A 75 -6.81 12.11 -9.31
CA GLY A 75 -8.23 11.84 -9.02
C GLY A 75 -8.79 10.57 -9.68
N GLU A 76 -7.92 9.72 -10.22
CA GLU A 76 -8.29 8.46 -10.90
C GLU A 76 -8.52 7.34 -9.87
N ARG A 77 -9.73 7.30 -9.31
CA ARG A 77 -10.10 6.40 -8.20
C ARG A 77 -9.97 4.91 -8.55
N GLN A 78 -10.60 4.48 -9.64
CA GLN A 78 -10.65 3.06 -10.01
C GLN A 78 -9.28 2.52 -10.43
N PRO A 79 -8.48 3.24 -11.24
CA PRO A 79 -7.10 2.84 -11.52
C PRO A 79 -6.24 2.71 -10.25
N GLY A 80 -6.27 3.71 -9.37
CA GLY A 80 -5.51 3.67 -8.11
C GLY A 80 -5.93 2.50 -7.21
N ARG A 81 -7.24 2.28 -7.03
CA ARG A 81 -7.80 1.14 -6.28
C ARG A 81 -7.36 -0.20 -6.86
N GLY A 82 -7.42 -0.35 -8.19
CA GLY A 82 -7.00 -1.59 -8.86
C GLY A 82 -5.52 -1.90 -8.63
N LEU A 83 -4.67 -0.89 -8.52
CA LEU A 83 -3.25 -1.04 -8.19
C LEU A 83 -3.05 -1.40 -6.71
N MET A 84 -3.80 -0.78 -5.79
CA MET A 84 -3.81 -1.18 -4.37
C MET A 84 -4.23 -2.63 -4.17
N VAL A 85 -5.21 -3.12 -4.95
CA VAL A 85 -5.64 -4.53 -4.92
C VAL A 85 -4.50 -5.44 -5.37
N LYS A 86 -3.75 -5.08 -6.41
CA LYS A 86 -2.59 -5.88 -6.86
C LYS A 86 -1.52 -5.96 -5.76
N ILE A 87 -1.23 -4.86 -5.08
CA ILE A 87 -0.28 -4.83 -3.95
C ILE A 87 -0.80 -5.76 -2.83
N TYR A 88 -2.07 -5.63 -2.45
CA TYR A 88 -2.68 -6.45 -1.41
C TYR A 88 -2.58 -7.95 -1.70
N VAL A 89 -2.86 -8.34 -2.94
CA VAL A 89 -2.75 -9.72 -3.41
C VAL A 89 -1.31 -10.23 -3.32
N LEU A 90 -0.31 -9.43 -3.71
CA LEU A 90 1.11 -9.82 -3.61
C LEU A 90 1.57 -10.04 -2.16
N LEU A 91 1.01 -9.28 -1.21
CA LEU A 91 1.32 -9.34 0.21
C LEU A 91 0.61 -10.50 0.93
N THR A 92 -0.55 -10.95 0.43
CA THR A 92 -1.42 -11.91 1.13
C THR A 92 -1.50 -13.28 0.47
N GLN A 93 -1.07 -13.42 -0.79
CA GLN A 93 -0.99 -14.74 -1.40
C GLN A 93 0.14 -15.56 -0.78
N PRO A 94 -0.14 -16.80 -0.32
CA PRO A 94 0.93 -17.73 0.02
C PRO A 94 1.72 -17.99 -1.25
N THR A 95 3.03 -17.74 -1.21
CA THR A 95 3.96 -18.06 -2.30
C THR A 95 3.74 -19.53 -2.66
N LYS A 96 3.16 -19.81 -3.83
CA LYS A 96 3.08 -21.18 -4.34
C LYS A 96 4.53 -21.63 -4.54
N ILE A 97 4.99 -22.50 -3.66
CA ILE A 97 6.22 -23.23 -3.83
C ILE A 97 5.91 -24.26 -4.91
N SER A 98 6.30 -23.97 -6.14
CA SER A 98 6.38 -24.94 -7.24
C SER A 98 7.65 -25.76 -7.12
#